data_AF-A0A970BSC2-F1
#
_entry.id   AF-A0A970BSC2-F1
#
_cell.length_a   1.000
_cell.length_b   1.000
_cell.length_c   1.000
_cell.angle_alpha   90.00
_cell.angle_beta   90.00
_cell.angle_gamma   90.00
#
_symmetry.space_group_name_H-M   'P 1'
#
loop_
_entity.id
_entity.type
_entity.pdbx_description
1 polymer ?
#
loop_
_entity_poly.entity_id
_entity_poly.type
_entity_poly.pdbx_seq_one_letter_code
_entity_poly.pdbx_strand_id
1 'polypeptide(L)'
;AARGRAIVLLNNDVEVAPDWLAELTAALERHPEAGAVASRMMSHADRDVLNGAGDLYRVDGTPDSRGVWQPYGPPYDREAEVFGASGGAVAYRREMLEEIGPFEERFFMWCEDVDLAWRARLAGWTAVYAPRAVCFHHGSATGGGALSSYYVGRNTIWVIARNYPGGLLRKHARAVLGAQWRIARDALRAWRGAAARARLRGQLVGLFTAWRWIGHRRRLLARRRADDAAIEAVLDPVVERESP
;
A
#
# COMPACT_ATOMS: atom_id res chain seq x y z
N ALA A 1 -2.72 1.36 26.04
CA ALA A 1 -2.93 2.01 24.73
C ALA A 1 -1.89 3.11 24.52
N ALA A 2 -1.45 3.33 23.27
CA ALA A 2 -0.47 4.35 22.91
C ALA A 2 -1.00 5.78 23.13
N ARG A 3 -0.11 6.72 23.48
CA ARG A 3 -0.46 8.14 23.77
C ARG A 3 0.38 9.16 23.00
N GLY A 4 1.35 8.71 22.19
CA GLY A 4 2.23 9.58 21.41
C GLY A 4 1.49 10.33 20.30
N ARG A 5 2.11 11.40 19.76
CA ARG A 5 1.61 12.14 18.58
C ARG A 5 1.79 11.35 17.28
N ALA A 6 2.74 10.43 17.27
CA ALA A 6 2.95 9.45 16.21
C ALA A 6 2.68 8.04 16.77
N ILE A 7 2.11 7.20 15.92
CA ILE A 7 1.93 5.76 16.15
C ILE A 7 2.86 5.03 15.19
N VAL A 8 3.83 4.30 15.72
CA VAL A 8 4.82 3.58 14.92
C VAL A 8 4.47 2.10 14.92
N LEU A 9 4.43 1.51 13.72
CA LEU A 9 4.30 0.07 13.53
C LEU A 9 5.64 -0.49 13.07
N LEU A 10 5.99 -1.64 13.63
CA LEU A 10 7.19 -2.39 13.31
C LEU A 10 6.84 -3.87 13.36
N ASN A 11 7.00 -4.56 12.23
CA ASN A 11 6.83 -6.00 12.19
C ASN A 11 7.91 -6.70 13.02
N ASN A 12 7.58 -7.89 13.50
CA ASN A 12 8.47 -8.71 14.33
C ASN A 12 9.65 -9.34 13.55
N ASP A 13 9.65 -9.24 12.22
CA ASP A 13 10.69 -9.73 11.31
C ASP A 13 11.47 -8.58 10.64
N VAL A 14 11.50 -7.41 11.29
CA VAL A 14 12.24 -6.22 10.84
C VAL A 14 13.28 -5.82 11.88
N GLU A 15 14.53 -5.65 11.44
CA GLU A 15 15.62 -5.03 12.19
C GLU A 15 15.74 -3.55 11.81
N VAL A 16 15.96 -2.67 12.77
CA VAL A 16 16.02 -1.21 12.53
C VAL A 16 17.42 -0.67 12.78
N ALA A 17 17.84 0.34 12.01
CA ALA A 17 19.07 1.08 12.30
C ALA A 17 18.91 1.93 13.59
N PRO A 18 20.00 2.29 14.28
CA PRO A 18 19.93 3.04 15.54
C PRO A 18 19.10 4.32 15.49
N ASP A 19 19.21 5.09 14.40
CA ASP A 19 18.53 6.38 14.24
C ASP A 19 17.15 6.26 13.57
N TRP A 20 16.68 5.03 13.26
CA TRP A 20 15.46 4.79 12.48
C TRP A 20 14.24 5.54 13.02
N LEU A 21 13.97 5.43 14.32
CA LEU A 21 12.82 6.07 14.94
C LEU A 21 12.94 7.60 14.96
N ALA A 22 14.15 8.11 15.16
CA ALA A 22 14.43 9.54 15.13
C ALA A 22 14.19 10.12 13.73
N GLU A 23 14.64 9.41 12.69
CA GLU A 23 14.45 9.80 11.29
C GLU A 23 12.98 9.76 10.86
N LEU A 24 12.20 8.75 11.29
CA LEU A 24 10.75 8.73 11.06
C LEU A 24 10.05 9.92 11.71
N THR A 25 10.42 10.25 12.95
CA THR A 25 9.82 11.35 13.69
C THR A 25 10.20 12.70 13.07
N ALA A 26 11.47 12.87 12.71
CA ALA A 26 11.96 14.07 12.04
C ALA A 26 11.28 14.26 10.66
N ALA A 27 10.97 13.19 9.93
CA ALA A 27 10.21 13.28 8.69
C ALA A 27 8.76 13.76 8.93
N LEU A 28 8.07 13.27 9.97
CA LEU A 28 6.74 13.76 10.35
C LEU A 28 6.73 15.25 10.77
N GLU A 29 7.84 15.74 11.31
CA GLU A 29 8.02 17.16 11.66
C GLU A 29 8.29 18.02 10.43
N ARG A 30 9.11 17.54 9.49
CA ARG A 30 9.38 18.22 8.21
C ARG A 30 8.14 18.30 7.30
N HIS A 31 7.27 17.29 7.37
CA HIS A 31 6.07 17.15 6.53
C HIS A 31 4.80 17.14 7.40
N PRO A 32 4.33 18.32 7.86
CA PRO A 32 3.15 18.42 8.72
C PRO A 32 1.86 17.90 8.06
N GLU A 33 1.77 17.92 6.73
CA GLU A 33 0.68 17.40 5.91
C GLU A 33 0.74 15.88 5.69
N ALA A 34 1.89 15.25 5.98
CA ALA A 34 2.04 13.80 5.90
C ALA A 34 1.32 13.12 7.08
N GLY A 35 0.38 12.24 6.73
CA GLY A 35 -0.29 11.35 7.67
C GLY A 35 0.50 10.05 7.90
N ALA A 36 1.42 9.70 6.99
CA ALA A 36 2.27 8.52 7.08
C ALA A 36 3.70 8.79 6.60
N VAL A 37 4.67 8.13 7.22
CA VAL A 37 6.07 8.11 6.79
C VAL A 37 6.52 6.67 6.58
N ALA A 38 6.88 6.34 5.34
CA ALA A 38 7.45 5.05 4.96
C ALA A 38 8.96 5.01 5.27
N SER A 39 9.41 3.89 5.84
CA SER A 39 10.84 3.61 6.04
C SER A 39 11.53 3.24 4.71
N ARG A 40 12.85 3.40 4.67
CA ARG A 40 13.73 2.66 3.75
C ARG A 40 13.88 1.23 4.23
N MET A 41 13.07 0.35 3.66
CA MET A 41 13.13 -1.07 3.94
C MET A 41 14.09 -1.76 2.96
N MET A 42 15.21 -2.21 3.49
CA MET A 42 16.21 -3.01 2.79
C MET A 42 15.91 -4.49 2.97
N SER A 43 16.33 -5.32 2.04
CA SER A 43 16.35 -6.77 2.25
C SER A 43 17.41 -7.11 3.29
N HIS A 44 17.07 -7.96 4.24
CA HIS A 44 18.05 -8.47 5.20
C HIS A 44 19.04 -9.43 4.53
N ALA A 45 18.56 -10.25 3.58
CA ALA A 45 19.35 -11.24 2.86
C ALA A 45 20.35 -10.60 1.87
N ASP A 46 19.97 -9.46 1.29
CA ASP A 46 20.81 -8.67 0.40
C ASP A 46 20.66 -7.19 0.78
N ARG A 47 21.63 -6.68 1.55
CA ARG A 47 21.55 -5.36 2.17
C ARG A 47 21.75 -4.21 1.19
N ASP A 48 22.03 -4.47 -0.08
CA ASP A 48 22.11 -3.46 -1.13
C ASP A 48 20.80 -3.35 -1.94
N VAL A 49 19.86 -4.28 -1.71
CA VAL A 49 18.57 -4.35 -2.41
C VAL A 49 17.44 -3.86 -1.51
N LEU A 50 16.57 -3.02 -2.08
CA LEU A 50 15.35 -2.56 -1.44
C LEU A 50 14.31 -3.67 -1.36
N ASN A 51 13.70 -3.83 -0.20
CA ASN A 51 12.44 -4.54 -0.05
C ASN A 51 11.23 -3.59 -0.15
N GLY A 52 11.42 -2.28 0.02
CA GLY A 52 10.41 -1.27 -0.27
C GLY A 52 10.87 0.14 0.11
N ALA A 53 10.44 1.12 -0.67
CA ALA A 53 10.70 2.55 -0.48
C ALA A 53 9.39 3.37 -0.43
N GLY A 54 8.36 2.80 0.20
CA GLY A 54 6.98 3.28 0.20
C GLY A 54 6.07 2.48 -0.74
N ASP A 55 4.77 2.78 -0.68
CA ASP A 55 3.78 2.09 -1.51
C ASP A 55 3.42 2.94 -2.74
N LEU A 56 3.13 2.25 -3.83
CA LEU A 56 2.55 2.83 -5.04
C LEU A 56 1.14 2.25 -5.24
N TYR A 57 0.32 2.98 -5.98
CA TYR A 57 -0.96 2.45 -6.44
C TYR A 57 -1.17 2.83 -7.91
N ARG A 58 -1.52 1.82 -8.71
CA ARG A 58 -1.63 1.97 -10.16
C ARG A 58 -3.06 2.36 -10.55
N VAL A 59 -3.22 3.07 -11.67
CA VAL A 59 -4.55 3.45 -12.19
C VAL A 59 -5.38 2.24 -12.61
N ASP A 60 -4.74 1.09 -12.81
CA ASP A 60 -5.39 -0.20 -13.06
C ASP A 60 -5.87 -0.91 -11.78
N GLY A 61 -5.77 -0.25 -10.61
CA GLY A 61 -6.25 -0.80 -9.35
C GLY A 61 -5.29 -1.79 -8.70
N THR A 62 -4.05 -1.90 -9.19
CA THR A 62 -3.04 -2.78 -8.61
C THR A 62 -2.22 -2.04 -7.56
N PRO A 63 -2.19 -2.50 -6.29
CA PRO A 63 -1.22 -2.02 -5.31
C PRO A 63 0.18 -2.52 -5.67
N ASP A 64 1.19 -1.72 -5.37
CA ASP A 64 2.58 -2.03 -5.68
C ASP A 64 3.52 -1.41 -4.64
N SER A 65 4.79 -1.82 -4.64
CA SER A 65 5.80 -1.29 -3.74
C SER A 65 6.89 -0.56 -4.52
N ARG A 66 7.21 0.65 -4.07
CA ARG A 66 8.23 1.49 -4.69
C ARG A 66 9.62 0.89 -4.49
N GLY A 67 10.37 0.72 -5.59
CA GLY A 67 11.77 0.25 -5.55
C GLY A 67 11.97 -1.19 -5.09
N VAL A 68 10.89 -1.98 -4.93
CA VAL A 68 11.01 -3.37 -4.49
C VAL A 68 11.90 -4.18 -5.45
N TRP A 69 12.84 -4.93 -4.89
CA TRP A 69 13.85 -5.72 -5.60
C TRP A 69 14.85 -4.92 -6.45
N GLN A 70 14.90 -3.60 -6.30
CA GLN A 70 15.89 -2.76 -6.97
C GLN A 70 17.07 -2.44 -6.04
N PRO A 71 18.27 -2.21 -6.58
CA PRO A 71 19.38 -1.70 -5.79
C PRO A 71 19.04 -0.34 -5.16
N TYR A 72 19.53 -0.09 -3.95
CA TYR A 72 19.45 1.25 -3.37
C TYR A 72 20.41 2.22 -4.06
N GLY A 73 19.89 3.40 -4.38
CA GLY A 73 20.58 4.47 -5.10
C GLY A 73 19.54 5.46 -5.64
N PRO A 74 19.92 6.42 -6.49
CA PRO A 74 18.95 7.27 -7.16
C PRO A 74 17.90 6.45 -7.95
N PRO A 75 16.59 6.76 -7.85
CA PRO A 75 15.98 7.91 -7.16
C PRO A 75 15.57 7.64 -5.69
N TYR A 76 15.92 6.48 -5.14
CA TYR A 76 15.56 6.05 -3.78
C TYR A 76 16.44 6.67 -2.68
N ASP A 77 17.51 7.36 -3.05
CA ASP A 77 18.35 8.11 -2.12
C ASP A 77 17.74 9.45 -1.67
N ARG A 78 16.58 9.81 -2.22
CA ARG A 78 15.87 11.06 -1.95
C ARG A 78 14.52 10.82 -1.28
N GLU A 79 14.16 11.79 -0.44
CA GLU A 79 12.82 11.89 0.13
C GLU A 79 11.82 12.15 -1.00
N ALA A 80 10.69 11.45 -0.98
CA ALA A 80 9.70 11.51 -2.05
C ALA A 80 8.30 11.28 -1.50
N GLU A 81 7.31 11.91 -2.12
CA GLU A 81 5.92 11.57 -1.88
C GLU A 81 5.62 10.17 -2.45
N VAL A 82 4.92 9.34 -1.67
CA VAL A 82 4.55 7.96 -2.03
C VAL A 82 3.08 7.73 -1.74
N PHE A 83 2.38 6.88 -2.49
CA PHE A 83 0.93 6.71 -2.31
C PHE A 83 0.55 6.33 -0.87
N GLY A 84 1.34 5.44 -0.27
CA GLY A 84 1.17 4.97 1.10
C GLY A 84 2.48 4.47 1.70
N ALA A 85 2.36 3.79 2.84
CA ALA A 85 3.49 3.23 3.56
C ALA A 85 3.13 1.84 4.08
N SER A 86 3.98 0.87 3.76
CA SER A 86 3.83 -0.51 4.23
C SER A 86 3.72 -0.59 5.75
N GLY A 87 2.76 -1.39 6.22
CA GLY A 87 2.56 -1.64 7.65
C GLY A 87 3.76 -2.26 8.37
N GLY A 88 4.77 -2.75 7.65
CA GLY A 88 5.92 -3.43 8.23
C GLY A 88 6.91 -2.53 8.96
N ALA A 89 7.06 -1.27 8.56
CA ALA A 89 7.90 -0.28 9.24
C ALA A 89 7.47 1.14 8.85
N VAL A 90 6.60 1.75 9.65
CA VAL A 90 5.92 3.00 9.31
C VAL A 90 5.62 3.83 10.55
N ALA A 91 5.67 5.15 10.42
CA ALA A 91 5.07 6.07 11.38
C ALA A 91 3.79 6.68 10.82
N TYR A 92 2.71 6.62 11.58
CA TYR A 92 1.46 7.31 11.29
C TYR A 92 1.26 8.49 12.23
N ARG A 93 0.78 9.61 11.70
CA ARG A 93 0.28 10.72 12.53
C ARG A 93 -0.97 10.24 13.26
N ARG A 94 -0.98 10.40 14.59
CA ARG A 94 -2.12 9.96 15.41
C ARG A 94 -3.42 10.68 15.02
N GLU A 95 -3.33 11.99 14.74
CA GLU A 95 -4.47 12.79 14.31
C GLU A 95 -5.12 12.24 13.03
N MET A 96 -4.32 11.82 12.05
CA MET A 96 -4.84 11.14 10.86
C MET A 96 -5.64 9.89 11.25
N LEU A 97 -5.07 9.02 12.10
CA LEU A 97 -5.75 7.77 12.52
C LEU A 97 -7.03 8.04 13.33
N GLU A 98 -7.05 9.09 14.14
CA GLU A 98 -8.25 9.52 14.87
C GLU A 98 -9.33 10.04 13.91
N GLU A 99 -8.94 10.67 12.81
CA GLU A 99 -9.84 11.18 11.79
C GLU A 99 -10.41 10.07 10.89
N ILE A 100 -9.54 9.24 10.30
CA ILE A 100 -9.94 8.27 9.26
C ILE A 100 -10.24 6.87 9.82
N GLY A 101 -9.91 6.62 11.08
CA GLY A 101 -10.01 5.32 11.74
C GLY A 101 -8.82 4.39 11.49
N PRO A 102 -8.70 3.30 12.27
CA PRO A 102 -7.59 2.34 12.18
C PRO A 102 -7.70 1.43 10.95
N PHE A 103 -6.92 0.35 10.90
CA PHE A 103 -7.04 -0.68 9.87
C PHE A 103 -8.43 -1.32 9.83
N GLU A 104 -8.81 -1.77 8.64
CA GLU A 104 -10.03 -2.56 8.46
C GLU A 104 -9.75 -4.04 8.70
N GLU A 105 -10.18 -4.54 9.86
CA GLU A 105 -9.94 -5.91 10.30
C GLU A 105 -10.45 -6.98 9.31
N ARG A 106 -11.48 -6.67 8.51
CA ARG A 106 -11.99 -7.61 7.49
C ARG A 106 -10.95 -7.98 6.42
N PHE A 107 -9.97 -7.09 6.16
CA PHE A 107 -8.86 -7.41 5.25
C PHE A 107 -7.99 -8.54 5.79
N PHE A 108 -7.86 -8.65 7.12
CA PHE A 108 -7.08 -9.63 7.88
C PHE A 108 -5.57 -9.59 7.61
N MET A 109 -5.15 -9.75 6.35
CA MET A 109 -3.76 -9.62 5.90
C MET A 109 -3.72 -9.20 4.43
N TRP A 110 -2.65 -8.50 4.04
CA TRP A 110 -2.45 -7.90 2.73
C TRP A 110 -3.48 -6.83 2.33
N CYS A 111 -2.98 -5.67 1.90
CA CYS A 111 -3.76 -4.51 1.44
C CYS A 111 -4.56 -3.77 2.52
N GLU A 112 -4.45 -4.11 3.81
CA GLU A 112 -5.00 -3.33 4.91
C GLU A 112 -4.31 -1.95 5.03
N ASP A 113 -3.00 -1.91 4.77
CA ASP A 113 -2.20 -0.69 4.66
C ASP A 113 -2.55 0.11 3.40
N VAL A 114 -2.75 -0.56 2.27
CA VAL A 114 -3.24 0.07 1.02
C VAL A 114 -4.61 0.70 1.23
N ASP A 115 -5.53 0.03 1.94
CA ASP A 115 -6.82 0.60 2.30
C ASP A 115 -6.70 1.84 3.19
N LEU A 116 -5.82 1.78 4.20
CA LEU A 116 -5.55 2.92 5.08
C LEU A 116 -4.95 4.09 4.30
N ALA A 117 -4.00 3.83 3.40
CA ALA A 117 -3.41 4.83 2.51
C ALA A 117 -4.48 5.48 1.62
N TRP A 118 -5.37 4.70 1.01
CA TRP A 118 -6.51 5.23 0.26
C TRP A 118 -7.38 6.17 1.08
N ARG A 119 -7.73 5.78 2.31
CA ARG A 119 -8.54 6.63 3.20
C ARG A 119 -7.81 7.91 3.60
N ALA A 120 -6.51 7.83 3.87
CA ALA A 120 -5.65 8.98 4.15
C ALA A 120 -5.63 9.94 2.97
N ARG A 121 -5.36 9.42 1.76
CA ARG A 121 -5.34 10.19 0.50
C ARG A 121 -6.68 10.87 0.23
N LEU A 122 -7.79 10.17 0.40
CA LEU A 122 -9.12 10.75 0.23
C LEU A 122 -9.44 11.83 1.27
N ALA A 123 -8.94 11.70 2.48
CA ALA A 123 -8.97 12.75 3.49
C ALA A 123 -7.94 13.86 3.25
N GLY A 124 -7.12 13.81 2.19
CA GLY A 124 -6.15 14.85 1.88
C GLY A 124 -4.87 14.81 2.71
N TRP A 125 -4.62 13.73 3.44
CA TRP A 125 -3.31 13.45 4.03
C TRP A 125 -2.36 12.92 2.97
N THR A 126 -1.10 13.34 3.01
CA THR A 126 -0.04 12.78 2.16
C THR A 126 0.70 11.64 2.87
N ALA A 127 1.55 10.94 2.12
CA ALA A 127 2.52 10.03 2.69
C ALA A 127 3.90 10.29 2.06
N VAL A 128 4.94 10.22 2.88
CA VAL A 128 6.31 10.52 2.46
C VAL A 128 7.22 9.34 2.75
N TYR A 129 8.16 9.08 1.85
CA TYR A 129 9.22 8.11 2.02
C TYR A 129 10.46 8.79 2.62
N ALA A 130 10.92 8.29 3.77
CA ALA A 130 12.11 8.80 4.46
C ALA A 130 13.33 7.91 4.19
N PRO A 131 14.26 8.30 3.29
CA PRO A 131 15.40 7.46 2.90
C PRO A 131 16.40 7.20 4.04
N ARG A 132 16.38 8.03 5.09
CA ARG A 132 17.25 7.90 6.27
C ARG A 132 16.66 7.01 7.36
N ALA A 133 15.35 6.73 7.33
CA ALA A 133 14.71 5.81 8.25
C ALA A 133 14.96 4.36 7.78
N VAL A 134 16.13 3.80 8.11
CA VAL A 134 16.58 2.50 7.59
C VAL A 134 16.08 1.35 8.45
N CYS A 135 15.51 0.33 7.79
CA CYS A 135 15.26 -0.97 8.39
C CYS A 135 15.61 -2.11 7.41
N PHE A 136 15.79 -3.32 7.93
CA PHE A 136 16.12 -4.54 7.21
C PHE A 136 15.04 -5.57 7.47
N HIS A 137 14.32 -5.96 6.43
CA HIS A 137 13.25 -6.94 6.53
C HIS A 137 13.78 -8.33 6.18
N HIS A 138 13.58 -9.28 7.08
CA HIS A 138 13.98 -10.67 6.88
C HIS A 138 13.23 -11.36 5.74
N GLY A 139 12.10 -10.78 5.35
CA GLY A 139 11.17 -11.43 4.44
C GLY A 139 10.42 -12.51 5.21
N SER A 140 9.11 -12.39 5.27
CA SER A 140 8.30 -13.33 6.04
C SER A 140 8.52 -14.78 5.58
N ALA A 141 8.82 -15.67 6.52
CA ALA A 141 8.66 -17.12 6.33
C ALA A 141 7.17 -17.52 6.08
N THR A 142 6.24 -16.57 6.29
CA THR A 142 4.77 -16.77 6.33
C THR A 142 3.96 -15.95 5.30
N GLY A 143 4.56 -14.97 4.61
CA GLY A 143 3.87 -14.09 3.65
C GLY A 143 3.80 -14.63 2.23
N GLY A 144 4.27 -15.85 2.00
CA GLY A 144 4.12 -16.55 0.72
C GLY A 144 2.93 -17.51 0.66
N GLY A 145 2.83 -18.22 -0.47
CA GLY A 145 1.98 -19.39 -0.58
C GLY A 145 0.50 -19.11 -0.81
N ALA A 146 -0.31 -20.15 -0.59
CA ALA A 146 -1.71 -20.17 -0.97
C ALA A 146 -2.58 -19.19 -0.15
N LEU A 147 -2.29 -19.03 1.15
CA LEU A 147 -3.06 -18.13 2.01
C LEU A 147 -2.88 -16.67 1.58
N SER A 148 -1.64 -16.19 1.47
CA SER A 148 -1.34 -14.86 0.97
C SER A 148 -1.91 -14.63 -0.42
N SER A 149 -1.72 -15.58 -1.34
CA SER A 149 -2.27 -15.47 -2.70
C SER A 149 -3.79 -15.33 -2.72
N TYR A 150 -4.50 -16.03 -1.83
CA TYR A 150 -5.95 -15.87 -1.67
C TYR A 150 -6.33 -14.47 -1.18
N TYR A 151 -5.70 -14.00 -0.11
CA TYR A 151 -6.02 -12.69 0.47
C TYR A 151 -5.66 -11.56 -0.47
N VAL A 152 -4.49 -11.59 -1.12
CA VAL A 152 -4.15 -10.64 -2.19
C VAL A 152 -5.25 -10.71 -3.27
N GLY A 153 -5.66 -11.92 -3.69
CA GLY A 153 -6.78 -12.18 -4.64
C GLY A 153 -8.03 -11.36 -4.35
N ARG A 154 -8.51 -11.54 -3.13
CA ARG A 154 -9.74 -10.94 -2.64
C ARG A 154 -9.60 -9.46 -2.35
N ASN A 155 -8.53 -9.10 -1.66
CA ASN A 155 -8.34 -7.78 -1.08
C ASN A 155 -8.02 -6.73 -2.14
N THR A 156 -7.31 -7.07 -3.22
CA THR A 156 -7.14 -6.14 -4.36
C THR A 156 -8.49 -5.66 -4.90
N ILE A 157 -9.46 -6.58 -5.07
CA ILE A 157 -10.81 -6.21 -5.53
C ILE A 157 -11.58 -5.42 -4.46
N TRP A 158 -11.40 -5.76 -3.18
CA TRP A 158 -12.03 -5.00 -2.08
C TRP A 158 -11.52 -3.57 -1.99
N VAL A 159 -10.21 -3.33 -2.13
CA VAL A 159 -9.64 -1.97 -2.17
C VAL A 159 -10.30 -1.18 -3.30
N ILE A 160 -10.37 -1.74 -4.51
CA ILE A 160 -11.01 -1.08 -5.67
C ILE A 160 -12.48 -0.77 -5.35
N ALA A 161 -13.23 -1.76 -4.84
CA ALA A 161 -14.66 -1.62 -4.56
C ALA A 161 -14.97 -0.62 -3.44
N ARG A 162 -14.08 -0.49 -2.46
CA ARG A 162 -14.26 0.36 -1.28
C ARG A 162 -13.77 1.79 -1.46
N ASN A 163 -12.65 1.99 -2.14
CA ASN A 163 -11.90 3.25 -2.06
C ASN A 163 -11.88 4.04 -3.37
N TYR A 164 -11.82 3.38 -4.52
CA TYR A 164 -11.57 4.03 -5.80
C TYR A 164 -12.68 5.05 -6.15
N PRO A 165 -12.42 6.33 -6.46
CA PRO A 165 -13.45 7.30 -6.84
C PRO A 165 -14.30 6.89 -8.05
N GLY A 166 -15.56 7.32 -8.09
CA GLY A 166 -16.53 6.95 -9.15
C GLY A 166 -16.13 7.40 -10.55
N GLY A 167 -15.69 8.66 -10.67
CA GLY A 167 -15.23 9.23 -11.94
C GLY A 167 -13.99 8.52 -12.45
N LEU A 168 -12.96 8.43 -11.61
CA LEU A 168 -11.72 7.74 -11.95
C LEU A 168 -11.91 6.25 -12.27
N LEU A 169 -12.74 5.53 -11.52
CA LEU A 169 -13.00 4.11 -11.80
C LEU A 169 -13.65 3.92 -13.18
N ARG A 170 -14.55 4.82 -13.59
CA ARG A 170 -15.13 4.79 -14.94
C ARG A 170 -14.08 5.14 -16.01
N LYS A 171 -13.26 6.16 -15.76
CA LYS A 171 -12.16 6.57 -16.66
C LYS A 171 -11.19 5.41 -16.91
N HIS A 172 -10.82 4.69 -15.86
CA HIS A 172 -9.82 3.62 -15.90
C HIS A 172 -10.41 2.20 -15.96
N ALA A 173 -11.73 2.06 -16.17
CA ALA A 173 -12.42 0.77 -16.09
C ALA A 173 -11.78 -0.32 -16.98
N ARG A 174 -11.37 0.05 -18.20
CA ARG A 174 -10.70 -0.88 -19.12
C ARG A 174 -9.34 -1.36 -18.58
N ALA A 175 -8.56 -0.46 -18.00
CA ALA A 175 -7.27 -0.80 -17.39
C ALA A 175 -7.47 -1.70 -16.17
N VAL A 176 -8.42 -1.35 -15.29
CA VAL A 176 -8.75 -2.14 -14.09
C VAL A 176 -9.21 -3.55 -14.46
N LEU A 177 -10.19 -3.67 -15.35
CA LEU A 177 -10.68 -4.98 -15.81
C LEU A 177 -9.58 -5.76 -16.53
N GLY A 178 -8.78 -5.09 -17.35
CA GLY A 178 -7.64 -5.68 -18.04
C GLY A 178 -6.58 -6.24 -17.10
N ALA A 179 -6.23 -5.52 -16.03
CA ALA A 179 -5.29 -5.98 -15.01
C ALA A 179 -5.84 -7.19 -14.24
N GLN A 180 -7.09 -7.12 -13.76
CA GLN A 180 -7.71 -8.24 -13.04
C GLN A 180 -7.86 -9.49 -13.92
N TRP A 181 -8.18 -9.32 -15.20
CA TRP A 181 -8.21 -10.41 -16.17
C TRP A 181 -6.83 -11.02 -16.41
N ARG A 182 -5.80 -10.20 -16.57
CA ARG A 182 -4.42 -10.67 -16.78
C ARG A 182 -3.94 -11.52 -15.60
N ILE A 183 -4.17 -11.04 -14.38
CA ILE A 183 -3.91 -11.78 -13.14
C ILE A 183 -4.65 -13.13 -13.13
N ALA A 184 -5.94 -13.12 -13.46
CA ALA A 184 -6.74 -14.34 -13.49
C ALA A 184 -6.23 -15.32 -14.56
N ARG A 185 -5.93 -14.84 -15.77
CA ARG A 185 -5.38 -15.63 -16.86
C ARG A 185 -4.03 -16.24 -16.49
N ASP A 186 -3.13 -15.48 -15.88
CA ASP A 186 -1.82 -15.96 -15.50
C ASP A 186 -1.92 -17.00 -14.37
N ALA A 187 -2.85 -16.82 -13.42
CA ALA A 187 -3.18 -17.83 -12.42
C ALA A 187 -3.82 -19.11 -13.03
N LEU A 188 -4.66 -18.97 -14.07
CA LEU A 188 -5.21 -20.11 -14.82
C LEU A 188 -4.12 -20.88 -15.56
N ARG A 189 -3.15 -20.18 -16.17
CA ARG A 189 -1.98 -20.82 -16.79
C ARG A 189 -1.12 -21.57 -15.78
N ALA A 190 -1.01 -21.04 -14.56
CA ALA A 190 -0.30 -21.65 -13.44
C ALA A 190 -1.18 -22.58 -12.56
N TRP A 191 -2.34 -23.04 -13.05
CA TRP A 191 -3.38 -23.72 -12.24
C TRP A 191 -2.90 -24.94 -11.43
N ARG A 192 -1.82 -25.60 -11.86
CA ARG A 192 -1.22 -26.71 -11.10
C ARG A 192 -0.70 -26.29 -9.73
N GLY A 193 -0.35 -25.01 -9.54
CA GLY A 193 0.10 -24.45 -8.26
C GLY A 193 -1.04 -24.14 -7.28
N ALA A 194 -0.85 -24.49 -6.01
CA ALA A 194 -1.83 -24.18 -4.95
C ALA A 194 -2.07 -22.67 -4.78
N ALA A 195 -1.01 -21.87 -4.89
CA ALA A 195 -1.08 -20.41 -4.84
C ALA A 195 -1.92 -19.82 -5.97
N ALA A 196 -1.78 -20.34 -7.19
CA ALA A 196 -2.54 -19.88 -8.35
C ALA A 196 -4.05 -20.14 -8.20
N ARG A 197 -4.43 -21.36 -7.77
CA ARG A 197 -5.83 -21.69 -7.46
C ARG A 197 -6.38 -20.82 -6.35
N ALA A 198 -5.58 -20.57 -5.31
CA ALA A 198 -5.97 -19.73 -4.20
C ALA A 198 -6.17 -18.26 -4.62
N ARG A 199 -5.31 -17.71 -5.50
CA ARG A 199 -5.47 -16.38 -6.10
C ARG A 199 -6.80 -16.25 -6.85
N LEU A 200 -7.15 -17.23 -7.69
CA LEU A 200 -8.42 -17.25 -8.43
C LEU A 200 -9.62 -17.33 -7.48
N ARG A 201 -9.57 -18.21 -6.48
CA ARG A 201 -10.61 -18.30 -5.44
C ARG A 201 -10.76 -16.97 -4.71
N GLY A 202 -9.65 -16.31 -4.40
CA GLY A 202 -9.62 -14.98 -3.79
C GLY A 202 -10.32 -13.95 -4.67
N GLN A 203 -9.97 -13.89 -5.95
CA GLN A 203 -10.60 -12.96 -6.90
C GLN A 203 -12.10 -13.20 -7.03
N LEU A 204 -12.55 -14.46 -7.15
CA LEU A 204 -13.97 -14.79 -7.21
C LEU A 204 -14.72 -14.32 -5.95
N VAL A 205 -14.18 -14.64 -4.76
CA VAL A 205 -14.77 -14.16 -3.50
C VAL A 205 -14.80 -12.64 -3.46
N GLY A 206 -13.71 -11.98 -3.87
CA GLY A 206 -13.61 -10.52 -3.96
C GLY A 206 -14.73 -9.94 -4.81
N LEU A 207 -14.96 -10.47 -6.01
CA LEU A 207 -16.02 -10.03 -6.93
C LEU A 207 -17.41 -10.22 -6.33
N PHE A 208 -17.71 -11.41 -5.80
CA PHE A 208 -19.02 -11.73 -5.23
C PHE A 208 -19.34 -11.00 -3.93
N THR A 209 -18.33 -10.46 -3.25
CA THR A 209 -18.49 -9.73 -1.98
C THR A 209 -18.21 -8.24 -2.10
N ALA A 210 -17.80 -7.75 -3.27
CA ALA A 210 -17.50 -6.34 -3.51
C ALA A 210 -18.68 -5.40 -3.20
N TRP A 211 -19.92 -5.86 -3.42
CA TRP A 211 -21.13 -5.08 -3.15
C TRP A 211 -21.26 -4.65 -1.69
N ARG A 212 -20.68 -5.41 -0.75
CA ARG A 212 -20.67 -5.10 0.69
C ARG A 212 -19.98 -3.76 0.98
N TRP A 213 -19.08 -3.33 0.09
CA TRP A 213 -18.32 -2.10 0.23
C TRP A 213 -19.00 -0.86 -0.37
N ILE A 214 -20.10 -1.01 -1.13
CA ILE A 214 -20.77 0.12 -1.79
C ILE A 214 -21.20 1.18 -0.77
N GLY A 215 -21.80 0.77 0.35
CA GLY A 215 -22.20 1.68 1.42
C GLY A 215 -21.01 2.36 2.10
N HIS A 216 -19.90 1.63 2.28
CA HIS A 216 -18.67 2.20 2.83
C HIS A 216 -18.06 3.23 1.88
N ARG A 217 -17.94 2.89 0.59
CA ARG A 217 -17.42 3.78 -0.45
C ARG A 217 -18.21 5.08 -0.53
N ARG A 218 -19.55 5.00 -0.52
CA ARG A 218 -20.42 6.19 -0.54
C ARG A 218 -20.14 7.12 0.65
N ARG A 219 -20.05 6.56 1.87
CA ARG A 219 -19.75 7.35 3.08
C ARG A 219 -18.34 7.95 3.06
N LEU A 220 -17.36 7.16 2.60
CA LEU A 220 -15.98 7.59 2.48
C LEU A 220 -15.85 8.76 1.47
N LEU A 221 -16.38 8.58 0.26
CA LEU A 221 -16.30 9.59 -0.79
C LEU A 221 -17.15 10.84 -0.50
N ALA A 222 -18.20 10.73 0.33
CA ALA A 222 -18.99 11.90 0.76
C ALA A 222 -18.22 12.81 1.74
N ARG A 223 -17.18 12.29 2.42
CA ARG A 223 -16.36 13.03 3.38
C ARG A 223 -14.95 13.35 2.86
N ARG A 224 -14.65 12.96 1.62
CA ARG A 224 -13.32 13.17 1.04
C ARG A 224 -13.04 14.67 0.90
N ARG A 225 -11.78 15.04 1.07
CA ARG A 225 -11.26 16.39 0.78
C ARG A 225 -10.49 16.44 -0.54
N ALA A 226 -9.86 15.33 -0.95
CA ALA A 226 -9.17 15.24 -2.23
C ALA A 226 -10.16 15.01 -3.38
N ASP A 227 -10.00 15.79 -4.45
CA ASP A 227 -10.76 15.61 -5.68
C ASP A 227 -10.18 14.51 -6.59
N ASP A 228 -10.84 14.22 -7.71
CA ASP A 228 -10.40 13.17 -8.62
C ASP A 228 -9.03 13.49 -9.26
N ALA A 229 -8.68 14.77 -9.45
CA ALA A 229 -7.41 15.17 -10.05
C ALA A 229 -6.23 14.99 -9.07
N ALA A 230 -6.41 15.40 -7.82
CA ALA A 230 -5.43 15.21 -6.75
C ALA A 230 -5.17 13.73 -6.48
N ILE A 231 -6.21 12.89 -6.46
CA ILE A 231 -6.07 11.44 -6.34
C ILE A 231 -5.34 10.87 -7.55
N GLU A 232 -5.74 11.23 -8.77
CA GLU A 232 -5.13 10.69 -9.98
C GLU A 232 -3.65 11.07 -10.12
N ALA A 233 -3.24 12.25 -9.66
CA ALA A 233 -1.84 12.69 -9.68
C ALA A 233 -0.89 11.83 -8.84
N VAL A 234 -1.41 11.17 -7.79
CA VAL A 234 -0.63 10.25 -6.93
C VAL A 234 -0.77 8.78 -7.35
N LEU A 235 -1.59 8.48 -8.36
CA LEU A 235 -1.64 7.17 -8.99
C LEU A 235 -0.61 7.10 -10.11
N ASP A 236 0.17 6.02 -10.18
CA ASP A 236 1.21 5.84 -11.21
C ASP A 236 2.10 7.09 -11.40
N PRO A 237 2.85 7.54 -10.37
CA PRO A 237 3.72 8.70 -10.51
C PRO A 237 4.67 8.50 -11.71
N VAL A 238 4.57 9.42 -12.67
CA VAL A 238 5.16 9.35 -14.03
C VAL A 238 6.69 9.15 -14.02
N VAL A 239 7.34 9.41 -12.88
CA VAL A 239 8.79 9.59 -12.76
C VAL A 239 9.58 8.28 -12.60
N GLU A 240 8.94 7.13 -12.32
CA GLU A 240 9.71 5.93 -11.87
C GLU A 240 9.57 4.69 -12.77
N ARG A 241 8.96 4.83 -13.95
CA ARG A 241 8.85 3.72 -14.93
C ARG A 241 10.01 3.67 -15.94
N GLU A 242 10.99 4.55 -15.84
CA GLU A 242 12.23 4.45 -16.60
C GLU A 242 13.27 3.66 -15.80
N SER A 243 13.14 2.33 -15.80
CA SER A 243 14.26 1.40 -15.72
C SER A 243 13.83 0.07 -16.34
N PRO A 244 14.67 -0.53 -17.21
CA PRO A 244 14.30 -1.51 -18.23
C PRO A 244 13.76 -2.84 -17.71
#